data_AF-A0A374ADU8-F1
#
_entry.id   AF-A0A374ADU8-F1
#
_cell.length_a   1.000
_cell.length_b   1.000
_cell.length_c   1.000
_cell.angle_alpha   90.00
_cell.angle_beta   90.00
_cell.angle_gamma   90.00
#
_symmetry.space_group_name_H-M   'P 1'
#
loop_
_entity.id
_entity.type
_entity.pdbx_description
1 polymer ?
#
loop_
_entity_poly.entity_id
_entity_poly.type
_entity_poly.pdbx_seq_one_letter_code
_entity_poly.pdbx_strand_id
1 'polypeptide(L)'
;MGIITLKIEPWDTAMFRDGTLLDKKTSNYVESRFFPYPSVYYGAICTSLMENGYLNEVHKTLLERNTTTLEDVLKENLKIRQIYLEMENEIYLPAPRDLMVNEDGDIRDSDFQKGLLYTNPQLQEKVKPASGKYISLYEFMTCYDISEKEEIYLKNQQEFAGEYQKTGIELEDNKKIAKKEHLYFTTMRDYTYKNTCFLIEAEIHDEISKGFRANILLGGEARMSDGRMWEVLTARYFSA
;
A
#
# COMPACT_ATOMS: atom_id res chain seq x y z
N MET A 1 -2.30 -23.10 4.85
CA MET A 1 -2.04 -21.68 4.55
C MET A 1 -1.27 -21.14 5.73
N GLY A 2 0.01 -20.86 5.51
CA GLY A 2 0.86 -20.18 6.45
C GLY A 2 0.66 -18.67 6.35
N ILE A 3 0.80 -17.97 7.47
CA ILE A 3 0.94 -16.52 7.49
C ILE A 3 2.40 -16.20 7.19
N ILE A 4 2.62 -15.34 6.21
CA ILE A 4 3.95 -14.85 5.83
C ILE A 4 3.96 -13.31 5.81
N THR A 5 5.15 -12.75 5.94
CA THR A 5 5.38 -11.31 5.73
C THR A 5 6.25 -11.11 4.50
N LEU A 6 5.71 -10.41 3.51
CA LEU A 6 6.42 -10.01 2.31
C LEU A 6 6.93 -8.58 2.48
N LYS A 7 8.23 -8.36 2.28
CA LYS A 7 8.83 -7.02 2.26
C LYS A 7 9.02 -6.58 0.82
N ILE A 8 8.38 -5.49 0.43
CA ILE A 8 8.52 -4.88 -0.89
C ILE A 8 9.30 -3.58 -0.74
N GLU A 9 10.48 -3.56 -1.34
CA GLU A 9 11.40 -2.42 -1.37
C GLU A 9 11.29 -1.72 -2.74
N PRO A 10 10.73 -0.50 -2.81
CA PRO A 10 10.74 0.27 -4.04
C PRO A 10 12.18 0.55 -4.50
N TRP A 11 12.49 0.33 -5.77
CA TRP A 11 13.81 0.62 -6.36
C TRP A 11 13.89 1.98 -7.05
N ASP A 12 12.73 2.48 -7.44
CA ASP A 12 12.56 3.75 -8.10
C ASP A 12 11.24 4.34 -7.60
N THR A 13 10.97 5.53 -8.07
CA THR A 13 9.72 6.24 -7.94
C THR A 13 8.53 5.38 -8.38
N ALA A 14 7.46 5.41 -7.59
CA ALA A 14 6.25 4.65 -7.82
C ALA A 14 5.08 5.58 -8.19
N MET A 15 4.18 5.08 -9.05
CA MET A 15 2.91 5.72 -9.36
C MET A 15 1.77 4.78 -9.00
N PHE A 16 0.88 5.19 -8.10
CA PHE A 16 -0.31 4.45 -7.69
C PHE A 16 -1.55 5.26 -8.07
N ARG A 17 -2.12 5.00 -9.24
CA ARG A 17 -3.27 5.77 -9.73
C ARG A 17 -4.43 5.77 -8.72
N ASP A 18 -5.05 6.93 -8.57
CA ASP A 18 -6.23 7.16 -7.73
C ASP A 18 -7.53 6.57 -8.30
N GLY A 19 -7.54 6.26 -9.60
CA GLY A 19 -8.69 5.77 -10.36
C GLY A 19 -9.12 6.72 -11.48
N THR A 20 -8.54 7.92 -11.54
CA THR A 20 -8.79 8.90 -12.59
C THR A 20 -8.32 8.37 -13.95
N LEU A 21 -9.19 8.45 -14.96
CA LEU A 21 -8.86 8.06 -16.32
C LEU A 21 -7.80 9.01 -16.89
N LEU A 22 -6.70 8.46 -17.40
CA LEU A 22 -5.75 9.21 -18.21
C LEU A 22 -6.18 9.15 -19.67
N ASP A 23 -6.69 10.27 -20.17
CA ASP A 23 -6.82 10.53 -21.59
C ASP A 23 -5.96 11.75 -21.90
N LYS A 24 -4.85 11.53 -22.61
CA LYS A 24 -3.84 12.55 -22.92
C LYS A 24 -4.42 13.82 -23.55
N LYS A 25 -5.59 13.73 -24.21
CA LYS A 25 -6.27 14.88 -24.85
C LYS A 25 -7.26 15.59 -23.94
N THR A 26 -7.87 14.91 -22.98
CA THR A 26 -9.02 15.42 -22.21
C THR A 26 -8.80 15.44 -20.70
N SER A 27 -8.20 14.38 -20.15
CA SER A 27 -7.84 14.22 -18.74
C SER A 27 -6.35 13.88 -18.67
N ASN A 28 -5.52 14.93 -18.74
CA ASN A 28 -4.08 14.82 -18.91
C ASN A 28 -3.30 14.94 -17.60
N TYR A 29 -3.97 14.93 -16.46
CA TYR A 29 -3.37 14.94 -15.14
C TYR A 29 -3.77 13.67 -14.38
N VAL A 30 -2.79 13.00 -13.80
CA VAL A 30 -2.99 11.77 -13.01
C VAL A 30 -2.37 11.95 -11.65
N GLU A 31 -3.20 11.84 -10.62
CA GLU A 31 -2.74 11.86 -9.25
C GLU A 31 -2.32 10.45 -8.82
N SER A 32 -1.27 10.40 -8.00
CA SER A 32 -0.78 9.18 -7.38
C SER A 32 -1.13 9.18 -5.89
N ARG A 33 -1.85 8.15 -5.48
CA ARG A 33 -2.12 7.84 -4.08
C ARG A 33 -0.81 7.63 -3.35
N PHE A 34 -0.76 8.10 -2.11
CA PHE A 34 0.36 7.83 -1.24
C PHE A 34 0.38 6.38 -0.74
N PHE A 35 -0.79 5.77 -0.51
CA PHE A 35 -0.88 4.36 -0.13
C PHE A 35 -1.71 3.62 -1.18
N PRO A 36 -1.14 2.63 -1.90
CA PRO A 36 -1.85 1.92 -2.95
C PRO A 36 -2.93 1.01 -2.36
N TYR A 37 -3.89 0.64 -3.20
CA TYR A 37 -4.92 -0.30 -2.81
C TYR A 37 -4.34 -1.71 -2.60
N PRO A 38 -4.92 -2.53 -1.70
CA PRO A 38 -4.52 -3.92 -1.52
C PRO A 38 -4.51 -4.74 -2.83
N SER A 39 -5.40 -4.42 -3.77
CA SER A 39 -5.47 -5.06 -5.09
C SER A 39 -4.19 -4.87 -5.92
N VAL A 40 -3.46 -3.77 -5.73
CA VAL A 40 -2.18 -3.53 -6.42
C VAL A 40 -1.16 -4.57 -5.99
N TYR A 41 -1.01 -4.77 -4.68
CA TYR A 41 -0.12 -5.79 -4.13
C TYR A 41 -0.57 -7.20 -4.50
N TYR A 42 -1.87 -7.48 -4.41
CA TYR A 42 -2.42 -8.78 -4.77
C TYR A 42 -2.11 -9.13 -6.22
N GLY A 43 -2.35 -8.21 -7.15
CA GLY A 43 -2.04 -8.42 -8.56
C GLY A 43 -0.55 -8.62 -8.80
N ALA A 44 0.29 -7.84 -8.12
CA ALA A 44 1.73 -7.90 -8.27
C ALA A 44 2.32 -9.22 -7.73
N ILE A 45 1.87 -9.67 -6.56
CA ILE A 45 2.22 -10.97 -5.97
C ILE A 45 1.72 -12.10 -6.87
N CYS A 46 0.45 -12.07 -7.30
CA CYS A 46 -0.11 -13.09 -8.20
C CYS A 46 0.70 -13.21 -9.49
N THR A 47 1.04 -12.08 -10.13
CA THR A 47 1.82 -12.05 -11.37
C THR A 47 3.18 -12.69 -11.15
N SER A 48 3.84 -12.30 -10.06
CA SER A 48 5.15 -12.83 -9.70
C SER A 48 5.12 -14.32 -9.39
N LEU A 49 4.09 -14.81 -8.69
CA LEU A 49 3.88 -16.24 -8.46
C LEU A 49 3.69 -16.99 -9.78
N MET A 50 2.88 -16.45 -10.70
CA MET A 50 2.65 -17.04 -12.01
C MET A 50 3.95 -17.14 -12.82
N GLU A 51 4.79 -16.10 -12.82
CA GLU A 51 6.12 -16.10 -13.47
C GLU A 51 7.04 -17.17 -12.90
N ASN A 52 6.94 -17.47 -11.60
CA ASN A 52 7.73 -18.50 -10.92
C ASN A 52 7.14 -19.92 -11.04
N GLY A 53 6.15 -20.13 -11.92
CA GLY A 53 5.63 -21.45 -12.26
C GLY A 53 4.37 -21.88 -11.52
N TYR A 54 3.87 -21.07 -10.58
CA TYR A 54 2.61 -21.34 -9.86
C TYR A 54 1.40 -21.41 -10.81
N LEU A 55 1.47 -20.75 -11.98
CA LEU A 55 0.43 -20.80 -13.00
C LEU A 55 0.13 -22.25 -13.45
N ASN A 56 1.15 -23.12 -13.50
CA ASN A 56 0.96 -24.51 -13.89
C ASN A 56 0.17 -25.30 -12.83
N GLU A 57 0.43 -25.02 -11.55
CA GLU A 57 -0.30 -25.64 -10.43
C GLU A 57 -1.74 -25.14 -10.36
N VAL A 58 -1.95 -23.84 -10.55
CA VAL A 58 -3.30 -23.25 -10.67
C VAL A 58 -4.06 -23.86 -11.84
N HIS A 59 -3.42 -23.99 -13.01
CA HIS A 59 -4.04 -24.58 -14.19
C HIS A 59 -4.39 -26.06 -13.99
N LYS A 60 -3.50 -26.83 -13.36
CA LYS A 60 -3.78 -28.22 -12.96
C LYS A 60 -4.97 -28.30 -12.00
N THR A 61 -5.01 -27.43 -11.01
CA THR A 61 -6.09 -27.37 -10.00
C THR A 61 -7.43 -27.02 -10.65
N LEU A 62 -7.45 -26.09 -11.60
CA LEU A 62 -8.65 -25.74 -12.37
C LEU A 62 -9.19 -26.94 -13.16
N LEU A 63 -8.29 -27.70 -13.82
CA LEU A 63 -8.63 -28.90 -14.57
C LEU A 63 -9.15 -30.03 -13.66
N GLU A 64 -8.53 -30.26 -12.50
CA GLU A 64 -8.91 -31.33 -11.57
C GLU A 64 -10.22 -31.06 -10.84
N ARG A 65 -10.49 -29.81 -10.48
CA ARG A 65 -11.67 -29.43 -9.69
C ARG A 65 -12.90 -29.10 -10.55
N ASN A 66 -12.76 -29.09 -11.88
CA ASN A 66 -13.83 -28.74 -12.82
C ASN A 66 -14.49 -27.37 -12.51
N THR A 67 -13.69 -26.43 -11.96
CA THR A 67 -14.10 -25.04 -11.70
C THR A 67 -13.71 -24.17 -12.89
N THR A 68 -14.50 -23.15 -13.18
CA THR A 68 -14.36 -22.33 -14.39
C THR A 68 -13.62 -21.00 -14.17
N THR A 69 -13.27 -20.65 -12.94
CA THR A 69 -12.83 -19.30 -12.58
C THR A 69 -11.49 -19.29 -11.87
N LEU A 70 -10.46 -18.85 -12.59
CA LEU A 70 -9.11 -18.59 -12.08
C LEU A 70 -9.12 -17.74 -10.79
N GLU A 71 -10.05 -16.79 -10.70
CA GLU A 71 -10.17 -15.88 -9.56
C GLU A 71 -10.46 -16.62 -8.24
N ASP A 72 -11.29 -17.67 -8.25
CA ASP A 72 -11.65 -18.40 -7.04
C ASP A 72 -10.47 -19.22 -6.53
N VAL A 73 -9.72 -19.85 -7.45
CA VAL A 73 -8.49 -20.57 -7.09
C VAL A 73 -7.46 -19.60 -6.51
N LEU A 74 -7.29 -18.40 -7.08
CA LEU A 74 -6.34 -17.42 -6.52
C LEU A 74 -6.77 -16.92 -5.13
N LYS A 75 -8.06 -16.65 -4.90
CA LYS A 75 -8.59 -16.20 -3.59
C LYS A 75 -8.45 -17.25 -2.49
N GLU A 76 -8.53 -18.53 -2.85
CA GLU A 76 -8.30 -19.62 -1.90
C GLU A 76 -6.84 -19.75 -1.49
N ASN A 77 -5.91 -19.32 -2.35
CA ASN A 77 -4.48 -19.58 -2.19
C ASN A 77 -3.66 -18.36 -1.76
N LEU A 78 -4.18 -17.15 -1.92
CA LEU A 78 -3.55 -15.91 -1.51
C LEU A 78 -4.60 -14.97 -0.87
N LYS A 79 -4.34 -14.55 0.36
CA LYS A 79 -5.14 -13.50 1.03
C LYS A 79 -4.21 -12.48 1.65
N ILE A 80 -4.38 -11.21 1.28
CA ILE A 80 -3.70 -10.11 1.96
C ILE A 80 -4.49 -9.79 3.22
N ARG A 81 -3.83 -9.86 4.39
CA ARG A 81 -4.44 -9.53 5.68
C ARG A 81 -4.27 -8.04 5.98
N GLN A 82 -3.03 -7.58 5.99
CA GLN A 82 -2.69 -6.21 6.35
C GLN A 82 -1.45 -5.73 5.61
N ILE A 83 -1.37 -4.42 5.38
CA ILE A 83 -0.24 -3.76 4.74
C ILE A 83 0.24 -2.65 5.66
N TYR A 84 1.54 -2.59 5.89
CA TYR A 84 2.22 -1.62 6.72
C TYR A 84 3.28 -0.87 5.91
N LEU A 85 3.70 0.28 6.43
CA LEU A 85 4.95 0.92 6.04
C LEU A 85 6.03 0.52 7.04
N GLU A 86 7.26 0.34 6.57
CA GLU A 86 8.43 0.27 7.42
C GLU A 86 9.41 1.36 6.99
N MET A 87 9.87 2.13 7.97
CA MET A 87 10.86 3.20 7.82
C MET A 87 11.78 3.15 9.05
N GLU A 88 13.10 3.15 8.84
CA GLU A 88 14.10 3.13 9.92
C GLU A 88 13.92 1.99 10.94
N ASN A 89 13.44 0.81 10.48
CA ASN A 89 13.09 -0.39 11.27
C ASN A 89 11.87 -0.23 12.19
N GLU A 90 11.11 0.85 12.06
CA GLU A 90 9.81 1.02 12.71
C GLU A 90 8.68 0.74 11.74
N ILE A 91 7.63 0.09 12.23
CA ILE A 91 6.44 -0.27 11.46
C ILE A 91 5.36 0.76 11.72
N TYR A 92 4.71 1.23 10.67
CA TYR A 92 3.66 2.24 10.72
C TYR A 92 2.41 1.76 10.00
N LEU A 93 1.26 2.20 10.54
CA LEU A 93 -0.05 2.01 9.95
C LEU A 93 -0.75 3.38 9.81
N PRO A 94 -1.70 3.51 8.88
CA PRO A 94 -2.52 4.72 8.81
C PRO A 94 -3.17 5.00 10.17
N ALA A 95 -3.15 6.26 10.59
CA ALA A 95 -3.75 6.67 11.86
C ALA A 95 -5.22 6.23 11.91
N PRO A 96 -5.69 5.70 13.06
CA PRO A 96 -7.10 5.38 13.27
C PRO A 96 -8.00 6.58 12.92
N ARG A 97 -9.14 6.29 12.30
CA ARG A 97 -10.01 7.33 11.70
C ARG A 97 -10.71 8.20 12.74
N ASP A 98 -10.77 7.70 13.96
CA ASP A 98 -11.34 8.33 15.13
C ASP A 98 -10.34 9.24 15.87
N LEU A 99 -9.07 9.24 15.48
CA LEU A 99 -8.10 10.23 15.93
C LEU A 99 -8.27 11.55 15.17
N MET A 100 -8.36 12.62 15.94
CA MET A 100 -8.45 14.00 15.47
C MET A 100 -7.21 14.76 15.92
N VAL A 101 -6.83 15.80 15.17
CA VAL A 101 -5.65 16.63 15.46
C VAL A 101 -6.04 18.11 15.43
N ASN A 102 -5.59 18.87 16.43
CA ASN A 102 -5.74 20.32 16.47
C ASN A 102 -4.67 21.04 15.61
N GLU A 103 -4.67 22.38 15.61
CA GLU A 103 -3.70 23.18 14.85
C GLU A 103 -2.26 23.07 15.40
N ASP A 104 -2.11 22.76 16.69
CA ASP A 104 -0.81 22.60 17.37
C ASP A 104 -0.21 21.20 17.19
N GLY A 105 -1.01 20.23 16.70
CA GLY A 105 -0.59 18.85 16.47
C GLY A 105 -1.06 17.86 17.55
N ASP A 106 -1.73 18.33 18.60
CA ASP A 106 -2.24 17.50 19.68
C ASP A 106 -3.38 16.61 19.21
N ILE A 107 -3.45 15.42 19.80
CA ILE A 107 -4.43 14.39 19.44
C ILE A 107 -5.64 14.51 20.35
N ARG A 108 -6.82 14.39 19.74
CA ARG A 108 -8.12 14.33 20.40
C ARG A 108 -8.91 13.14 19.90
N ASP A 109 -9.67 12.55 20.80
CA ASP A 109 -10.62 11.50 20.42
C ASP A 109 -11.86 12.10 19.77
N SER A 110 -12.39 11.39 18.78
CA SER A 110 -13.71 11.67 18.23
C SER A 110 -14.81 10.94 19.00
N ASP A 111 -16.02 11.49 18.97
CA ASP A 111 -17.19 10.85 19.54
C ASP A 111 -17.89 10.00 18.47
N PHE A 112 -17.98 8.70 18.71
CA PHE A 112 -18.77 7.81 17.86
C PHE A 112 -20.26 7.88 18.25
N GLN A 113 -21.10 8.44 17.37
CA GLN A 113 -22.54 8.52 17.59
C GLN A 113 -23.28 8.01 16.36
N LYS A 114 -24.26 7.11 16.54
CA LYS A 114 -25.15 6.61 15.46
C LYS A 114 -24.43 6.09 14.21
N GLY A 115 -23.25 5.47 14.35
CA GLY A 115 -22.50 4.93 13.22
C GLY A 115 -21.59 5.94 12.51
N LEU A 116 -21.49 7.18 13.01
CA LEU A 116 -20.67 8.25 12.46
C LEU A 116 -19.69 8.76 13.52
N LEU A 117 -18.49 9.13 13.06
CA LEU A 117 -17.49 9.80 13.88
C LEU A 117 -17.77 11.31 13.84
N TYR A 118 -17.98 11.89 15.01
CA TYR A 118 -18.17 13.31 15.18
C TYR A 118 -16.99 13.91 15.92
N THR A 119 -16.61 15.12 15.56
CA THR A 119 -15.80 15.94 16.45
C THR A 119 -16.54 16.06 17.79
N ASN A 120 -15.86 15.75 18.90
CA ASN A 120 -16.45 15.89 20.21
C ASN A 120 -16.94 17.35 20.37
N PRO A 121 -18.26 17.59 20.55
CA PRO A 121 -18.83 18.93 20.55
C PRO A 121 -18.41 19.77 21.78
N GLN A 122 -17.78 19.15 22.78
CA GLN A 122 -17.18 19.86 23.92
C GLN A 122 -15.80 20.46 23.60
N LEU A 123 -15.16 20.04 22.50
CA LEU A 123 -13.92 20.64 22.02
C LEU A 123 -14.25 22.03 21.44
N GLN A 124 -13.85 23.09 22.16
CA GLN A 124 -13.95 24.47 21.67
C GLN A 124 -12.88 24.81 20.63
N GLU A 125 -11.95 23.89 20.38
CA GLU A 125 -10.86 24.02 19.42
C GLU A 125 -11.22 23.44 18.05
N LYS A 126 -10.61 24.01 16.99
CA LYS A 126 -10.74 23.47 15.64
C LYS A 126 -9.86 22.23 15.51
N VAL A 127 -10.48 21.07 15.38
CA VAL A 127 -9.80 19.81 15.08
C VAL A 127 -10.16 19.28 13.70
N LYS A 128 -9.27 18.49 13.11
CA LYS A 128 -9.46 17.80 11.83
C LYS A 128 -9.12 16.33 11.97
N PRO A 129 -9.72 15.43 11.17
CA PRO A 129 -9.31 14.03 11.14
C PRO A 129 -7.82 13.89 10.86
N ALA A 130 -7.17 12.90 11.48
CA ALA A 130 -5.76 12.55 11.25
C ALA A 130 -5.49 11.95 9.85
N SER A 131 -6.30 12.27 8.85
CA SER A 131 -6.16 11.81 7.46
C SER A 131 -4.78 12.15 6.89
N GLY A 132 -4.10 11.16 6.31
CA GLY A 132 -2.74 11.32 5.77
C GLY A 132 -1.64 11.29 6.85
N LYS A 133 -1.99 10.95 8.09
CA LYS A 133 -1.03 10.67 9.16
C LYS A 133 -0.93 9.17 9.45
N TYR A 134 0.18 8.79 10.07
CA TYR A 134 0.54 7.42 10.42
C TYR A 134 0.96 7.34 11.88
N ILE A 135 0.59 6.25 12.54
CA ILE A 135 0.97 5.90 13.90
C ILE A 135 1.96 4.73 13.86
N SER A 136 2.93 4.68 14.75
CA SER A 136 3.79 3.50 14.87
C SER A 136 2.97 2.31 15.39
N LEU A 137 3.35 1.09 15.02
CA LEU A 137 2.70 -0.12 15.52
C LEU A 137 2.85 -0.25 17.05
N TYR A 138 3.98 0.22 17.60
CA TYR A 138 4.20 0.27 19.03
C TYR A 138 3.16 1.15 19.73
N GLU A 139 3.05 2.43 19.34
CA GLU A 139 2.08 3.36 19.95
C GLU A 139 0.63 2.94 19.70
N PHE A 140 0.35 2.31 18.56
CA PHE A 140 -0.96 1.74 18.30
C PHE A 140 -1.31 0.67 19.34
N MET A 141 -0.39 -0.23 19.66
CA MET A 141 -0.62 -1.30 20.63
C MET A 141 -0.63 -0.79 22.07
N THR A 142 0.33 0.06 22.45
CA THR A 142 0.50 0.47 23.86
C THR A 142 -0.41 1.63 24.25
N CYS A 143 -0.51 2.65 23.40
CA CYS A 143 -1.20 3.90 23.74
C CYS A 143 -2.65 3.89 23.26
N TYR A 144 -2.88 3.47 22.01
CA TYR A 144 -4.22 3.51 21.40
C TYR A 144 -5.10 2.32 21.80
N ASP A 145 -4.61 1.08 21.68
CA ASP A 145 -5.40 -0.13 21.91
C ASP A 145 -5.52 -0.47 23.41
N ILE A 146 -4.41 -0.37 24.16
CA ILE A 146 -4.35 -0.74 25.58
C ILE A 146 -4.65 0.46 26.51
N SER A 147 -4.82 1.68 25.96
CA SER A 147 -5.14 2.91 26.69
C SER A 147 -4.13 3.35 27.76
N GLU A 148 -2.86 2.93 27.65
CA GLU A 148 -1.81 3.52 28.47
C GLU A 148 -1.64 4.98 28.05
N LYS A 149 -1.72 5.91 29.02
CA LYS A 149 -1.79 7.36 28.82
C LYS A 149 -0.44 7.98 28.40
N GLU A 150 0.23 7.39 27.44
CA GLU A 150 1.37 8.01 26.78
C GLU A 150 0.89 8.88 25.61
N GLU A 151 1.66 9.93 25.29
CA GLU A 151 1.39 10.78 24.13
C GLU A 151 1.59 9.95 22.85
N ILE A 152 0.57 9.93 21.99
CA ILE A 152 0.68 9.36 20.65
C ILE A 152 1.37 10.39 19.75
N TYR A 153 2.37 9.98 18.98
CA TYR A 153 3.01 10.81 17.97
C TYR A 153 2.64 10.33 16.56
N LEU A 154 2.09 11.25 15.76
CA LEU A 154 1.67 10.94 14.40
C LEU A 154 2.62 11.54 13.37
N LYS A 155 3.09 10.71 12.45
CA LYS A 155 3.90 11.14 11.29
C LYS A 155 3.03 11.51 10.11
N ASN A 156 3.40 12.57 9.40
CA ASN A 156 2.75 12.93 8.15
C ASN A 156 3.26 12.06 7.01
N GLN A 157 2.41 11.77 6.01
CA GLN A 157 2.79 10.95 4.86
C GLN A 157 4.05 11.46 4.12
N GLN A 158 4.28 12.78 4.10
CA GLN A 158 5.45 13.40 3.46
C GLN A 158 6.78 13.05 4.15
N GLU A 159 6.74 12.56 5.39
CA GLU A 159 7.94 12.11 6.09
C GLU A 159 8.46 10.78 5.55
N PHE A 160 7.58 9.98 4.92
CA PHE A 160 7.89 8.64 4.42
C PHE A 160 8.27 8.61 2.94
N ALA A 161 7.83 9.58 2.14
CA ALA A 161 8.16 9.63 0.72
C ALA A 161 8.13 11.05 0.16
N GLY A 162 9.04 11.31 -0.78
CA GLY A 162 9.01 12.52 -1.59
C GLY A 162 7.85 12.49 -2.60
N GLU A 163 7.43 13.67 -3.05
CA GLU A 163 6.47 13.83 -4.14
C GLU A 163 7.08 14.76 -5.19
N TYR A 164 6.96 14.41 -6.46
CA TYR A 164 7.26 15.34 -7.55
C TYR A 164 6.34 15.11 -8.75
N GLN A 165 6.17 16.16 -9.54
CA GLN A 165 5.38 16.10 -10.77
C GLN A 165 6.29 15.75 -11.95
N LYS A 166 5.91 14.71 -12.69
CA LYS A 166 6.51 14.33 -13.96
C LYS A 166 5.65 14.83 -15.11
N THR A 167 6.28 15.51 -16.06
CA THR A 167 5.64 15.99 -17.29
C THR A 167 6.09 15.13 -18.47
N GLY A 168 5.15 14.61 -19.24
CA GLY A 168 5.40 13.77 -20.41
C GLY A 168 4.77 14.32 -21.67
N ILE A 169 5.40 14.07 -22.81
CA ILE A 169 4.88 14.37 -24.14
C ILE A 169 4.90 13.10 -24.99
N GLU A 170 3.97 13.00 -25.93
CA GLU A 170 4.04 11.99 -26.99
C GLU A 170 4.65 12.59 -28.26
N LEU A 171 5.58 11.87 -28.88
CA LEU A 171 6.20 12.29 -30.13
C LEU A 171 5.46 11.69 -31.34
N GLU A 172 5.43 12.43 -32.44
CA GLU A 172 5.03 11.91 -33.74
C GLU A 172 6.18 11.08 -34.32
N ASP A 173 5.98 9.78 -34.51
CA ASP A 173 7.04 8.79 -34.78
C ASP A 173 7.97 9.20 -35.92
N ASN A 174 7.40 9.81 -36.97
CA ASN A 174 8.10 10.17 -38.21
C ASN A 174 8.76 11.55 -38.19
N LYS A 175 8.28 12.48 -37.34
CA LYS A 175 8.71 13.88 -37.36
C LYS A 175 9.52 14.28 -36.13
N LYS A 176 9.51 13.45 -35.08
CA LYS A 176 10.14 13.73 -33.77
C LYS A 176 9.68 15.07 -33.16
N ILE A 177 8.50 15.54 -33.55
CA ILE A 177 7.81 16.69 -32.96
C ILE A 177 6.77 16.21 -31.96
N ALA A 178 6.44 17.03 -30.97
CA ALA A 178 5.36 16.70 -30.04
C ALA A 178 4.01 16.61 -30.77
N LYS A 179 3.26 15.53 -30.52
CA LYS A 179 1.88 15.42 -30.99
C LYS A 179 1.05 16.50 -30.33
N LYS A 180 0.22 17.18 -31.12
CA LYS A 180 -0.72 18.19 -30.63
C LYS A 180 -1.62 17.58 -29.55
N GLU A 181 -1.79 18.26 -28.42
CA GLU A 181 -2.66 17.85 -27.30
C GLU A 181 -2.26 16.51 -26.64
N HIS A 182 -0.98 16.11 -26.68
CA HIS A 182 -0.49 14.90 -25.98
C HIS A 182 0.54 15.24 -24.88
N LEU A 183 0.34 16.37 -24.20
CA LEU A 183 1.07 16.74 -23.00
C LEU A 183 0.31 16.20 -21.78
N TYR A 184 0.98 15.42 -20.93
CA TYR A 184 0.38 14.86 -19.73
C TYR A 184 1.29 15.05 -18.50
N PHE A 185 0.67 14.97 -17.33
CA PHE A 185 1.27 15.16 -16.03
C PHE A 185 0.92 14.00 -15.11
N THR A 186 1.90 13.57 -14.34
CA THR A 186 1.75 12.48 -13.39
C THR A 186 2.43 12.85 -12.09
N THR A 187 1.75 12.67 -10.97
CA THR A 187 2.39 12.76 -9.65
C THR A 187 3.16 11.47 -9.36
N MET A 188 4.44 11.58 -9.03
CA MET A 188 5.32 10.45 -8.70
C MET A 188 5.66 10.48 -7.21
N ARG A 189 5.81 9.30 -6.60
CA ARG A 189 6.18 9.12 -5.19
C ARG A 189 7.56 8.50 -5.09
N ASP A 190 8.43 9.08 -4.28
CA ASP A 190 9.77 8.57 -4.04
C ASP A 190 9.92 8.03 -2.62
N TYR A 191 9.74 6.72 -2.47
CA TYR A 191 9.95 6.01 -1.20
C TYR A 191 11.43 5.66 -0.95
N THR A 192 12.27 5.71 -2.00
CA THR A 192 13.70 5.36 -1.92
C THR A 192 14.46 6.37 -1.07
N TYR A 193 14.06 7.65 -1.14
CA TYR A 193 14.68 8.75 -0.39
C TYR A 193 14.71 8.53 1.13
N LYS A 194 13.75 7.77 1.67
CA LYS A 194 13.61 7.52 3.12
C LYS A 194 13.83 6.06 3.51
N ASN A 195 14.29 5.23 2.57
CA ASN A 195 14.36 3.77 2.74
C ASN A 195 13.01 3.19 3.23
N THR A 196 11.90 3.79 2.78
CA THR A 196 10.57 3.33 3.14
C THR A 196 10.20 2.13 2.30
N CYS A 197 9.68 1.09 2.94
CA CYS A 197 9.25 -0.13 2.28
C CYS A 197 7.85 -0.53 2.75
N PHE A 198 7.23 -1.45 2.01
CA PHE A 198 5.93 -1.98 2.35
C PHE A 198 6.08 -3.37 2.94
N LEU A 199 5.46 -3.60 4.10
CA LEU A 199 5.34 -4.92 4.70
C LEU A 199 3.92 -5.43 4.49
N ILE A 200 3.78 -6.61 3.91
CA ILE A 200 2.49 -7.20 3.59
C ILE A 200 2.36 -8.49 4.36
N GLU A 201 1.43 -8.52 5.29
CA GLU A 201 1.00 -9.75 5.94
C GLU A 201 0.01 -10.47 5.01
N ALA A 202 0.34 -11.70 4.62
CA ALA A 202 -0.49 -12.49 3.73
C ALA A 202 -0.60 -13.94 4.19
N GLU A 203 -1.74 -14.57 3.94
CA GLU A 203 -1.92 -16.00 4.02
C GLU A 203 -1.66 -16.60 2.63
N ILE A 204 -0.70 -17.52 2.55
CA ILE A 204 -0.35 -18.21 1.31
C ILE A 204 -0.37 -19.72 1.55
N HIS A 205 -0.81 -20.49 0.56
CA HIS A 205 -0.71 -21.95 0.63
C HIS A 205 0.75 -22.41 0.69
N ASP A 206 1.07 -23.32 1.60
CA ASP A 206 2.44 -23.65 2.02
C ASP A 206 3.33 -24.22 0.89
N GLU A 207 2.70 -24.78 -0.14
CA GLU A 207 3.39 -25.28 -1.34
C GLU A 207 3.91 -24.14 -2.23
N ILE A 208 3.24 -22.99 -2.18
CA ILE A 208 3.54 -21.78 -2.95
C ILE A 208 4.58 -20.91 -2.23
N SER A 209 4.58 -20.95 -0.90
CA SER A 209 5.41 -20.09 -0.06
C SER A 209 6.86 -20.55 0.10
N LYS A 210 7.29 -21.63 -0.55
CA LYS A 210 8.69 -22.10 -0.43
C LYS A 210 9.59 -21.36 -1.43
N GLY A 211 10.36 -20.39 -0.94
CA GLY A 211 11.45 -19.77 -1.71
C GLY A 211 11.06 -18.64 -2.66
N PHE A 212 9.88 -18.03 -2.51
CA PHE A 212 9.46 -16.86 -3.28
C PHE A 212 10.44 -15.69 -3.08
N ARG A 213 11.25 -15.41 -4.09
CA ARG A 213 12.01 -14.17 -4.21
C ARG A 213 11.87 -13.70 -5.64
N ALA A 214 11.36 -12.49 -5.83
CA ALA A 214 11.05 -12.03 -7.16
C ALA A 214 11.11 -10.52 -7.26
N ASN A 215 11.49 -10.05 -8.44
CA ASN A 215 11.30 -8.65 -8.80
C ASN A 215 9.80 -8.47 -9.07
N ILE A 216 9.17 -7.56 -8.35
CA ILE A 216 7.73 -7.31 -8.44
C ILE A 216 7.54 -5.98 -9.16
N LEU A 217 6.72 -5.98 -10.20
CA LEU A 217 6.24 -4.73 -10.82
C LEU A 217 5.11 -4.18 -9.97
N LEU A 218 5.33 -3.03 -9.34
CA LEU A 218 4.35 -2.42 -8.44
C LEU A 218 3.88 -1.07 -8.96
N GLY A 219 2.56 -0.90 -9.10
CA GLY A 219 1.94 0.33 -9.57
C GLY A 219 1.91 0.49 -11.09
N GLY A 220 1.64 1.72 -11.54
CA GLY A 220 1.58 2.06 -12.96
C GLY A 220 2.94 2.45 -13.54
N GLU A 221 2.99 2.59 -14.87
CA GLU A 221 4.22 2.77 -15.66
C GLU A 221 5.26 1.63 -15.55
N ALA A 222 4.88 0.44 -15.06
CA ALA A 222 5.74 -0.75 -14.97
C ALA A 222 7.05 -0.49 -14.19
N ARG A 223 6.95 0.20 -13.05
CA ARG A 223 8.09 0.47 -12.17
C ARG A 223 8.47 -0.79 -11.38
N MET A 224 9.77 -1.05 -11.29
CA MET A 224 10.32 -2.22 -10.60
C MET A 224 10.43 -1.96 -9.08
N SER A 225 10.15 -3.00 -8.29
CA SER A 225 10.44 -3.07 -6.86
C SER A 225 11.03 -4.45 -6.56
N ASP A 226 11.90 -4.56 -5.56
CA ASP A 226 12.37 -5.86 -5.07
C ASP A 226 11.33 -6.43 -4.11
N GLY A 227 10.78 -7.58 -4.46
CA GLY A 227 9.97 -8.38 -3.56
C GLY A 227 10.86 -9.43 -2.89
N ARG A 228 11.20 -9.21 -1.61
CA ARG A 228 11.86 -10.23 -0.81
C ARG A 228 10.86 -10.83 0.15
N MET A 229 10.59 -12.12 -0.01
CA MET A 229 9.95 -12.89 1.05
C MET A 229 11.01 -13.23 2.09
N TRP A 230 10.67 -12.94 3.34
CA TRP A 230 11.36 -13.52 4.46
C TRP A 230 10.47 -14.64 5.00
N GLU A 231 11.00 -15.87 5.05
CA GLU A 231 10.47 -16.84 6.02
C GLU A 231 10.79 -16.27 7.40
N VAL A 232 9.82 -15.60 8.01
CA VAL A 232 9.92 -15.31 9.44
C VAL A 232 9.58 -16.62 10.15
N LEU A 233 10.65 -17.32 10.54
CA LEU A 233 10.68 -18.17 11.71
C LEU A 233 9.90 -17.47 12.84
N THR A 234 8.65 -17.86 13.05
CA THR A 234 7.81 -17.49 14.21
C THR A 234 7.61 -15.96 14.38
N ALA A 235 6.39 -15.43 14.31
CA ALA A 235 5.36 -15.71 15.31
C ALA A 235 5.90 -15.94 16.74
N ARG A 236 6.95 -15.21 17.14
CA ARG A 236 7.39 -15.12 18.54
C ARG A 236 7.04 -13.80 19.22
N TYR A 237 6.37 -12.89 18.51
CA TYR A 237 5.80 -11.66 19.08
C TYR A 237 4.27 -11.59 19.02
N PHE A 238 3.59 -12.67 18.61
CA PHE A 238 2.13 -12.73 18.48
C PHE A 238 1.45 -13.71 19.45
N SER A 239 2.09 -14.00 20.59
CA SER A 239 1.44 -14.67 21.71
C SER A 239 2.03 -14.20 23.04
N ALA A 240 1.38 -13.21 23.64
CA ALA A 240 1.29 -13.02 25.09
C ALA A 240 -0.12 -12.51 25.38
#